data_AF-A0A383E8G6-F1
#
_entry.id   AF-A0A383E8G6-F1
#
_cell.length_a   1.000
_cell.length_b   1.000
_cell.length_c   1.000
_cell.angle_alpha   90.00
_cell.angle_beta   90.00
_cell.angle_gamma   90.00
#
_symmetry.space_group_name_H-M   'P 1'
#
loop_
_entity.id
_entity.type
_entity.pdbx_description
1 polymer ?
#
loop_
_entity_poly.entity_id
_entity_poly.type
_entity_poly.pdbx_seq_one_letter_code
_entity_poly.pdbx_strand_id
1 'polypeptide(L)' 'MAKKKTKIGFIGGGGISRHHMKYMAEMDDVELAGVADVSEEALALCSEEFGLSNCFKNYEDLIKIKDIKAVTVGT' A
#
# COMPACT_ATOMS: atom_id res chain seq x y z
N MET A 1 22.66 -11.17 7.09
CA MET A 1 21.43 -10.92 7.87
C MET A 1 20.37 -10.49 6.88
N ALA A 2 19.20 -11.14 6.83
CA ALA A 2 18.14 -10.73 5.90
C ALA A 2 17.68 -9.31 6.27
N LYS A 3 17.74 -8.37 5.33
CA LYS A 3 17.23 -7.00 5.49
C LYS A 3 15.74 -7.10 5.83
N LYS A 4 15.33 -6.56 6.98
CA LYS A 4 13.91 -6.51 7.36
C LYS A 4 13.22 -5.54 6.43
N LYS A 5 12.38 -6.04 5.52
CA LYS A 5 11.57 -5.18 4.66
C LYS A 5 10.60 -4.37 5.51
N THR A 6 10.59 -3.07 5.29
CA THR A 6 9.66 -2.14 5.92
C THR A 6 8.32 -2.25 5.22
N LYS A 7 7.31 -2.71 5.95
CA LYS A 7 5.94 -2.83 5.45
C LYS A 7 5.24 -1.49 5.46
N ILE A 8 4.86 -1.01 4.28
CA ILE A 8 4.24 0.31 4.10
C ILE A 8 2.81 0.14 3.60
N GLY A 9 1.87 0.76 4.31
CA GLY A 9 0.49 0.89 3.89
C GLY A 9 0.26 2.18 3.11
N PHE A 10 -0.73 2.20 2.23
CA PHE A 10 -1.08 3.38 1.45
C PHE A 10 -2.53 3.77 1.70
N ILE A 11 -2.77 5.06 1.91
CA ILE A 11 -4.09 5.65 2.06
C ILE A 11 -4.26 6.61 0.89
N GLY A 12 -5.14 6.23 -0.04
CA GLY A 12 -5.27 6.80 -1.38
C GLY A 12 -4.57 5.93 -2.42
N GLY A 13 -5.33 5.41 -3.38
CA GLY A 13 -4.90 4.65 -4.56
C GLY A 13 -4.90 5.48 -5.84
N GLY A 14 -4.94 6.81 -5.71
CA GLY A 14 -4.88 7.74 -6.84
C GLY A 14 -3.55 7.71 -7.61
N GLY A 15 -3.46 8.50 -8.68
CA GLY A 15 -2.32 8.46 -9.61
C GLY A 15 -0.94 8.71 -8.98
N ILE A 16 -0.84 9.65 -8.05
CA ILE A 16 0.42 9.96 -7.34
C ILE A 16 0.81 8.82 -6.39
N SER A 17 -0.15 8.32 -5.61
CA SER A 17 0.09 7.21 -4.68
C SER A 17 0.53 5.95 -5.40
N ARG A 18 -0.09 5.64 -6.55
CA ARG A 18 0.33 4.54 -7.42
C ARG A 18 1.73 4.75 -7.98
N HIS A 19 2.13 5.99 -8.31
CA HIS A 19 3.50 6.28 -8.73
C HIS A 19 4.51 6.03 -7.61
N HIS A 20 4.21 6.44 -6.38
CA HIS A 20 5.01 6.11 -5.20
C HIS A 20 5.08 4.60 -4.94
N MET A 21 3.95 3.88 -5.07
CA MET A 21 3.91 2.42 -4.93
C MET A 21 4.84 1.74 -5.94
N LYS A 22 4.92 2.20 -7.20
CA LYS A 22 5.86 1.64 -8.19
C LYS A 22 7.29 1.73 -7.73
N TYR A 23 7.75 2.92 -7.36
CA TYR A 23 9.13 3.07 -6.89
C TYR A 23 9.40 2.29 -5.62
N MET A 24 8.44 2.25 -4.68
CA MET A 24 8.58 1.49 -3.45
C MET A 24 8.58 -0.03 -3.68
N ALA A 25 7.87 -0.53 -4.68
CA ALA A 25 7.89 -1.95 -5.05
C ALA A 25 9.25 -2.40 -5.62
N GLU A 26 10.00 -1.49 -6.23
CA GLU A 26 11.36 -1.74 -6.73
C GLU A 26 12.43 -1.74 -5.62
N MET A 27 12.09 -1.26 -4.42
CA MET A 27 13.04 -1.19 -3.31
C MET A 27 13.14 -2.53 -2.57
N ASP A 28 14.34 -3.11 -2.50
CA ASP A 28 14.59 -4.37 -1.76
C ASP A 28 14.31 -4.28 -0.25
N ASP A 29 14.27 -3.08 0.31
CA ASP A 29 14.04 -2.83 1.73
C ASP A 29 12.57 -2.50 2.06
N VAL A 30 11.66 -2.49 1.07
CA VAL A 30 10.25 -2.13 1.25
C VAL A 30 9.34 -3.26 0.80
N GLU A 31 8.22 -3.40 1.48
CA GLU A 31 7.13 -4.28 1.09
C GLU A 31 5.81 -3.50 1.15
N LEU A 32 5.06 -3.52 0.06
CA LEU A 32 3.73 -2.91 0.02
C LEU A 32 2.77 -3.80 0.80
N ALA A 33 2.26 -3.29 1.93
CA ALA A 33 1.50 -4.08 2.88
C ALA A 33 -0.01 -4.05 2.62
N GLY A 34 -0.48 -3.03 1.91
CA GLY A 34 -1.89 -2.84 1.57
C GLY A 34 -2.21 -1.41 1.13
N VAL A 35 -3.41 -1.24 0.60
CA VAL A 35 -3.95 0.04 0.14
C VAL A 35 -5.36 0.25 0.71
N ALA A 36 -5.67 1.49 1.08
CA ALA A 36 -7.00 1.92 1.47
C ALA A 36 -7.48 3.06 0.58
N ASP A 37 -8.60 2.89 -0.12
CA ASP A 37 -9.22 3.92 -0.96
C ASP A 37 -10.73 3.73 -1.01
N VAL A 38 -11.49 4.82 -1.06
CA VAL A 38 -12.97 4.77 -1.15
C VAL A 38 -13.45 4.28 -2.51
N SER A 39 -12.63 4.43 -3.55
CA SER A 39 -12.90 4.01 -4.93
C SER A 39 -12.50 2.55 -5.15
N GLU A 40 -13.48 1.73 -5.52
CA GLU A 40 -13.26 0.31 -5.85
C GLU A 40 -12.39 0.13 -7.09
N GLU A 41 -12.48 1.05 -8.07
CA GLU A 41 -11.60 1.02 -9.24
C GLU A 41 -10.14 1.23 -8.82
N ALA A 42 -9.86 2.19 -7.93
CA ALA A 42 -8.49 2.44 -7.47
C ALA A 42 -7.93 1.24 -6.70
N LEU A 43 -8.75 0.59 -5.87
CA LEU A 43 -8.38 -0.64 -5.16
C LEU A 43 -8.09 -1.80 -6.13
N ALA A 44 -8.97 -2.03 -7.12
CA ALA A 44 -8.79 -3.09 -8.10
C ALA A 44 -7.51 -2.90 -8.91
N LEU A 45 -7.26 -1.68 -9.41
CA LEU A 45 -6.04 -1.34 -10.14
C LEU A 45 -4.78 -1.58 -9.28
N CYS A 46 -4.77 -1.11 -8.03
CA CYS A 46 -3.62 -1.34 -7.15
C CYS A 46 -3.43 -2.83 -6.82
N SER A 47 -4.53 -3.57 -6.63
CA SER A 47 -4.51 -5.01 -6.38
C SER A 47 -3.94 -5.79 -7.55
N GLU A 48 -4.39 -5.51 -8.78
CA GLU A 48 -3.92 -6.21 -9.98
C GLU A 48 -2.46 -5.88 -10.29
N GLU A 49 -2.07 -4.62 -10.11
CA GLU A 49 -0.77 -4.16 -10.57
C GLU A 49 0.38 -4.46 -9.61
N PHE A 50 0.09 -4.45 -8.30
CA PHE A 50 1.08 -4.71 -7.26
C PHE A 50 0.86 -6.05 -6.54
N GLY A 51 -0.18 -6.80 -6.90
CA GLY A 51 -0.50 -8.08 -6.26
C GLY A 51 -0.91 -7.95 -4.79
N LEU A 52 -1.49 -6.82 -4.40
CA LEU A 52 -1.85 -6.54 -3.01
C LEU A 52 -3.07 -7.35 -2.57
N SER A 53 -2.90 -8.19 -1.55
CA SER A 53 -4.02 -8.91 -0.95
C SER A 53 -4.86 -8.07 0.03
N ASN A 54 -4.27 -6.99 0.55
CA ASN A 54 -4.85 -6.17 1.61
C ASN A 54 -5.39 -4.85 1.04
N CYS A 55 -6.59 -4.89 0.48
CA CYS A 55 -7.28 -3.74 -0.10
C CYS A 55 -8.52 -3.40 0.74
N PHE A 56 -8.61 -2.18 1.25
CA PHE A 56 -9.70 -1.76 2.15
C PHE A 56 -10.39 -0.49 1.66
N LYS A 57 -11.69 -0.34 1.90
CA LYS A 57 -12.37 0.94 1.67
C LYS A 57 -12.05 1.99 2.74
N ASN A 58 -11.74 1.53 3.95
CA ASN A 58 -11.44 2.39 5.09
C ASN A 58 -9.97 2.26 5.49
N TYR A 59 -9.32 3.41 5.69
CA TYR A 59 -7.94 3.46 6.18
C TYR A 59 -7.79 2.90 7.60
N GLU A 60 -8.86 2.92 8.39
CA GLU A 60 -8.89 2.36 9.75
C GLU A 60 -8.59 0.86 9.76
N ASP A 61 -9.04 0.12 8.75
CA ASP A 61 -8.78 -1.31 8.65
C ASP A 61 -7.34 -1.59 8.21
N LEU A 62 -6.76 -0.71 7.39
CA LEU A 62 -5.34 -0.76 7.03
C LEU A 62 -4.44 -0.54 8.25
N ILE A 63 -4.67 0.51 9.05
CA ILE A 63 -3.81 0.83 10.21
C ILE A 63 -3.93 -0.18 11.36
N LYS A 64 -5.01 -0.97 11.42
CA LYS A 64 -5.15 -2.08 12.38
C LYS A 64 -4.16 -3.22 12.12
N ILE A 65 -3.56 -3.29 10.94
CA ILE A 65 -2.53 -4.28 10.61
C ILE A 65 -1.26 -3.94 11.38
N LYS A 66 -1.03 -4.66 12.48
CA LYS A 66 0.12 -4.48 13.38
C LYS A 66 1.50 -4.63 12.71
N ASP A 67 1.52 -5.26 11.55
CA ASP A 67 2.75 -5.53 10.80
C ASP A 67 3.21 -4.32 9.96
N ILE A 68 2.31 -3.38 9.69
CA ILE A 68 2.63 -2.12 8.99
C ILE A 68 3.49 -1.22 9.88
N LYS A 69 4.59 -0.72 9.33
CA LYS A 69 5.54 0.16 10.02
C LYS A 69 5.39 1.63 9.68
N ALA A 70 4.87 1.93 8.49
CA ALA A 70 4.61 3.29 8.04
C ALA A 70 3.38 3.31 7.14
N VAL A 71 2.72 4.47 7.06
CA VAL A 71 1.64 4.71 6.09
C VAL A 71 1.94 5.96 5.28
N THR A 72 1.69 5.87 3.97
CA THR A 72 1.67 7.02 3.06
C THR A 72 0.24 7.51 2.94
N VAL A 73 0.02 8.81 3.06
CA VAL A 73 -1.27 9.46 2.82
C VAL A 73 -1.14 10.33 1.59
N GLY A 74 -1.86 9.98 0.52
CA GLY A 74 -1.87 10.68 -0.75
C GLY A 74 -3.26 10.60 -1.38
N THR A 75 -4.16 11.45 -0.90
CA THR A 75 -5.56 11.54 -1.36
C THR A 75 -5.68 12.41 -2.60
#